data_AF-A0A7W1WPR9-F1
#
_entry.id   AF-A0A7W1WPR9-F1
#
_cell.length_a   1.000
_cell.length_b   1.000
_cell.length_c   1.000
_cell.angle_alpha   90.00
_cell.angle_beta   90.00
_cell.angle_gamma   90.00
#
_symmetry.space_group_name_H-M   'P 1'
#
loop_
_entity.id
_entity.type
_entity.pdbx_description
1 polymer ?
#
loop_
_entity_poly.entity_id
_entity_poly.type
_entity_poly.pdbx_seq_one_letter_code
_entity_poly.pdbx_strand_id
1 'polypeptide(L)' 'MPGYYELPGGQVNFGEDPNDALRRDFYEEVNLKITVPPEMVNR' A
#
# COMPACT_ATOMS: atom_id res chain seq x y z
N MET A 1 10.34 11.12 4.04
CA MET A 1 11.26 12.20 4.52
C MET A 1 10.44 13.36 5.09
N PRO A 2 10.80 13.92 6.26
CA PRO A 2 10.07 15.07 6.81
C PRO A 2 10.06 16.25 5.82
N GLY A 3 8.89 16.83 5.60
CA GLY A 3 8.71 18.01 4.74
C GLY A 3 8.42 17.73 3.26
N TYR A 4 8.32 16.46 2.84
CA TYR A 4 7.93 16.07 1.49
C TYR A 4 6.62 15.29 1.50
N TYR A 5 5.85 15.39 0.41
CA TYR A 5 4.72 14.49 0.18
C TYR A 5 5.23 13.17 -0.38
N GLU A 6 4.71 12.08 0.16
CA GLU A 6 4.97 10.71 -0.27
C GLU A 6 3.63 10.01 -0.48
N LEU A 7 3.63 8.94 -1.28
CA LEU A 7 2.46 8.07 -1.36
C LEU A 7 2.33 7.29 -0.04
N PRO A 8 1.10 6.99 0.40
CA PRO A 8 0.91 6.11 1.54
C PRO A 8 1.56 4.75 1.32
N GLY A 9 2.25 4.25 2.33
CA GLY A 9 2.95 2.98 2.23
C GLY A 9 4.06 2.80 3.25
N GLY A 10 4.47 1.55 3.46
CA GLY A 10 5.52 1.22 4.40
C GLY A 10 6.09 -0.18 4.21
N GLN A 11 6.41 -0.83 5.32
CA GLN A 11 6.96 -2.18 5.33
C GLN A 11 5.85 -3.23 5.19
N VAL A 12 6.17 -4.30 4.45
CA VAL A 12 5.36 -5.52 4.43
C VAL A 12 5.82 -6.40 5.59
N ASN A 13 4.89 -6.84 6.44
CA ASN A 13 5.21 -7.72 7.55
C ASN A 13 5.60 -9.12 7.04
N PHE A 14 6.33 -9.89 7.85
CA PHE A 14 6.73 -11.25 7.48
C PHE A 14 5.49 -12.13 7.24
N GLY A 15 5.33 -12.62 6.02
CA GLY A 15 4.19 -13.44 5.59
C GLY A 15 2.92 -12.66 5.22
N GLU A 16 2.94 -11.33 5.25
CA GLU A 16 1.83 -10.49 4.77
C GLU A 16 1.87 -10.40 3.23
N ASP A 17 0.70 -10.48 2.59
CA ASP A 17 0.59 -10.22 1.15
C ASP A 17 0.87 -8.73 0.89
N PRO A 18 1.74 -8.36 -0.07
CA PRO A 18 2.06 -6.96 -0.34
C PRO A 18 0.83 -6.09 -0.66
N ASN A 19 -0.22 -6.66 -1.27
CA ASN A 19 -1.44 -5.90 -1.55
C ASN A 19 -2.24 -5.62 -0.28
N ASP A 20 -2.18 -6.51 0.72
CA ASP A 20 -2.82 -6.30 2.01
C ASP A 20 -2.07 -5.25 2.83
N ALA A 21 -0.73 -5.26 2.81
CA ALA A 21 0.08 -4.20 3.39
C ALA A 21 -0.28 -2.82 2.79
N LEU A 22 -0.38 -2.73 1.45
CA LEU A 22 -0.76 -1.49 0.77
C LEU A 22 -2.16 -1.00 1.17
N ARG A 23 -3.14 -1.90 1.28
CA ARG A 23 -4.51 -1.56 1.73
C ARG A 23 -4.51 -1.05 3.17
N ARG A 24 -3.72 -1.68 4.05
CA ARG A 24 -3.57 -1.29 5.45
C ARG A 24 -2.95 0.11 5.56
N ASP A 25 -1.84 0.36 4.87
CA ASP A 25 -1.14 1.66 4.93
C ASP A 25 -2.05 2.81 4.43
N PHE A 26 -2.80 2.60 3.35
CA PHE A 26 -3.78 3.59 2.87
C PHE A 26 -4.91 3.87 3.87
N TYR A 27 -5.35 2.84 4.61
CA TYR A 27 -6.36 3.02 5.64
C TYR A 27 -5.79 3.75 6.86
N GLU A 28 -4.58 3.40 7.31
CA GLU A 28 -3.96 3.96 8.50
C GLU A 28 -3.49 5.41 8.31
N GLU A 29 -2.93 5.75 7.15
CA GLU A 29 -2.31 7.07 6.94
C GLU A 29 -3.30 8.11 6.39
N VAL A 30 -4.27 7.69 5.57
CA VAL A 30 -5.18 8.61 4.87
C VAL A 30 -6.66 8.20 4.94
N ASN A 31 -7.00 7.15 5.68
CA ASN A 31 -8.38 6.69 5.93
C ASN A 31 -9.17 6.34 4.66
N LEU A 32 -8.48 5.84 3.63
CA LEU A 32 -9.09 5.40 2.38
C LEU A 32 -9.07 3.87 2.25
N LYS A 33 -10.20 3.30 1.83
CA LYS A 33 -10.28 1.89 1.43
C LYS A 33 -10.07 1.78 -0.07
N ILE A 34 -9.08 1.00 -0.48
CA ILE A 34 -8.69 0.85 -1.89
C ILE A 34 -8.85 -0.59 -2.37
N THR A 35 -8.97 -0.75 -3.69
CA THR A 35 -8.87 -2.06 -4.35
C THR A 35 -7.60 -2.09 -5.18
N VAL A 36 -6.79 -3.13 -4.97
CA VAL A 36 -5.62 -3.40 -5.82
C VAL A 36 -6.08 -4.37 -6.92
N PRO A 37 -5.98 -3.99 -8.20
CA PRO A 37 -6.33 -4.88 -9.29
C PRO A 37 -5.34 -6.06 -9.36
N PRO A 38 -5.70 -7.17 -10.03
CA PRO A 38 -4.75 -8.25 -10.32
C PRO A 38 -3.49 -7.69 -10.98
N GLU A 39 -2.34 -8.30 -10.67
CA GLU A 39 -1.07 -7.90 -11.28
C GLU A 39 -1.22 -7.89 -12.80
N MET A 40 -0.99 -6.72 -13.40
CA MET A 40 -0.98 -6.60 -14.85
C MET A 40 0.31 -7.23 -15.36
N VAL A 41 0.23 -8.51 -15.72
CA VAL A 41 1.31 -9.20 -16.43
C VAL A 41 1.45 -8.52 -17.80
N ASN A 42 2.40 -7.59 -17.93
CA ASN A 42 2.85 -7.13 -19.24
C ASN A 42 3.42 -8.35 -19.98
N ARG A 43 2.69 -8.78 -21.02
CA ARG A 43 3.22 -9.71 -22.03
C ARG A 43 4.04 -8.93 -23.04
#